data_AF-A0A644U653-F1
#
_entry.id   AF-A0A644U653-F1
#
_cell.length_a   1.000
_cell.length_b   1.000
_cell.length_c   1.000
_cell.angle_alpha   90.00
_cell.angle_beta   90.00
_cell.angle_gamma   90.00
#
_symmetry.space_group_name_H-M   'P 1'
#
loop_
_entity.id
_entity.type
_entity.pdbx_description
1 polymer ?
#
loop_
_entity_poly.entity_id
_entity_poly.type
_entity_poly.pdbx_seq_one_letter_code
_entity_poly.pdbx_strand_id
1 'polypeptide(L)'
;MRGGIKELKLRLRELCFYYRNQLNHVSTLQDQYNLIYDAQEHAKREFSRKLKTRDVIYEIGKVFGVSTQTVYRAKAAVRSCRTGLPPKKYAIRTYSNLKHNKKRSI
;
A
#
# COMPACT_ATOMS: atom_id res chain seq x y z
N MET A 1 -30.94 11.56 3.27
CA MET A 1 -29.88 10.59 2.90
C MET A 1 -28.58 10.93 3.63
N ARG A 2 -28.29 10.28 4.78
CA ARG A 2 -27.05 10.46 5.55
C ARG A 2 -26.19 9.21 5.44
N GLY A 3 -25.61 8.98 4.26
CA GLY A 3 -24.48 8.06 4.11
C GLY A 3 -23.23 8.71 4.70
N GLY A 4 -23.14 8.71 6.03
CA GLY A 4 -22.12 9.45 6.78
C GLY A 4 -20.72 8.86 6.64
N ILE A 5 -19.72 9.56 7.20
CA ILE A 5 -18.29 9.15 7.24
C ILE A 5 -18.07 7.65 7.55
N LYS A 6 -18.95 7.02 8.34
CA LYS A 6 -18.92 5.58 8.62
C LYS A 6 -19.02 4.71 7.36
N GLU A 7 -19.93 5.05 6.44
CA GLU A 7 -20.12 4.31 5.19
C GLU A 7 -18.90 4.45 4.27
N LEU A 8 -18.32 5.66 4.19
CA LEU A 8 -17.08 5.88 3.45
C LEU A 8 -15.90 5.06 4.01
N LYS A 9 -15.80 4.94 5.34
CA LYS A 9 -14.78 4.09 5.97
C LYS A 9 -15.01 2.60 5.69
N LEU A 10 -16.27 2.16 5.61
CA LEU A 10 -16.61 0.78 5.25
C LEU A 10 -16.18 0.47 3.80
N ARG A 11 -16.56 1.32 2.84
CA ARG A 11 -16.16 1.17 1.44
C ARG A 11 -14.64 1.20 1.25
N LEU A 12 -13.94 2.08 1.97
CA LEU A 12 -12.47 2.08 2.00
C LEU A 12 -11.91 0.74 2.49
N ARG A 13 -12.50 0.17 3.54
CA ARG A 13 -12.05 -1.11 4.10
C ARG A 13 -12.29 -2.26 3.12
N GLU A 14 -13.44 -2.29 2.45
CA GLU A 14 -13.75 -3.27 1.39
C GLU A 14 -12.76 -3.17 0.23
N LEU A 15 -12.46 -1.95 -0.23
CA LEU A 15 -11.43 -1.71 -1.25
C LEU A 15 -10.06 -2.24 -0.80
N CYS A 16 -9.68 -2.01 0.46
CA CYS A 16 -8.41 -2.53 0.98
C CYS A 16 -8.40 -4.07 1.03
N PHE A 17 -9.51 -4.70 1.41
CA PHE A 17 -9.64 -6.16 1.40
C PHE A 17 -9.56 -6.75 0.00
N TYR A 18 -10.18 -6.10 -0.98
CA TYR A 18 -10.07 -6.49 -2.38
C TYR A 18 -8.61 -6.61 -2.84
N TYR A 19 -7.77 -5.62 -2.54
CA TYR A 19 -6.34 -5.68 -2.88
C TYR A 19 -5.58 -6.68 -2.00
N ARG A 20 -5.85 -6.74 -0.70
CA ARG A 20 -5.17 -7.69 0.20
C ARG A 20 -5.42 -9.14 -0.22
N ASN A 21 -6.63 -9.48 -0.65
CA ASN A 21 -7.00 -10.85 -1.05
C ASN A 21 -6.30 -11.31 -2.34
N GLN A 22 -5.61 -10.42 -3.05
CA GLN A 22 -4.73 -10.79 -4.16
C GLN A 22 -3.36 -11.31 -3.69
N LEU A 23 -3.05 -11.18 -2.40
CA LEU A 23 -1.86 -11.78 -1.79
C LEU A 23 -2.12 -13.26 -1.55
N ASN A 24 -1.35 -14.10 -2.23
CA ASN A 24 -1.31 -15.54 -2.02
C ASN A 24 -0.03 -15.93 -1.27
N HIS A 25 0.10 -17.20 -0.88
CA HIS A 25 1.27 -17.73 -0.16
C HIS A 25 2.59 -17.60 -0.95
N VAL A 26 2.51 -17.38 -2.27
CA VAL A 26 3.65 -17.18 -3.17
C VAL A 26 3.99 -15.69 -3.40
N SER A 27 3.20 -14.76 -2.85
CA SER A 27 3.39 -13.33 -3.07
C SER A 27 4.67 -12.82 -2.41
N THR A 28 5.48 -12.12 -3.19
CA THR A 28 6.72 -11.51 -2.70
C THR A 28 6.43 -10.25 -1.90
N LEU A 29 7.43 -9.79 -1.15
CA LEU A 29 7.38 -8.47 -0.51
C LEU A 29 7.13 -7.35 -1.53
N GLN A 30 7.60 -7.49 -2.77
CA GLN A 30 7.36 -6.51 -3.84
C GLN A 30 5.88 -6.48 -4.25
N ASP A 31 5.23 -7.63 -4.33
CA ASP A 31 3.80 -7.74 -4.65
C ASP A 31 2.96 -7.10 -3.56
N GLN A 32 3.33 -7.30 -2.30
CA GLN A 32 2.71 -6.60 -1.18
C GLN A 32 2.86 -5.08 -1.28
N TYR A 33 4.04 -4.56 -1.62
CA TYR A 33 4.21 -3.11 -1.82
C TYR A 33 3.47 -2.59 -3.06
N ASN A 34 3.39 -3.35 -4.14
CA ASN A 34 2.62 -3.00 -5.33
C ASN A 34 1.13 -2.86 -4.99
N LEU A 35 0.55 -3.85 -4.30
CA LEU A 35 -0.86 -3.84 -3.92
C LEU A 35 -1.20 -2.75 -2.91
N ILE A 36 -0.31 -2.48 -1.95
CA ILE A 36 -0.47 -1.33 -1.03
C ILE A 36 -0.47 -0.01 -1.81
N TYR A 37 0.45 0.14 -2.78
CA TYR A 37 0.52 1.33 -3.61
C TYR A 37 -0.72 1.51 -4.50
N ASP A 38 -1.20 0.44 -5.11
CA ASP A 38 -2.40 0.48 -5.96
C ASP A 38 -3.65 0.79 -5.12
N ALA A 39 -3.77 0.21 -3.92
CA ALA A 39 -4.83 0.55 -2.97
C ALA A 39 -4.78 2.03 -2.56
N GLN A 40 -3.58 2.59 -2.33
CA GLN A 40 -3.41 4.02 -2.03
C GLN A 40 -3.89 4.91 -3.18
N GLU A 41 -3.49 4.61 -4.41
CA GLU A 41 -3.85 5.43 -5.58
C GLU A 41 -5.34 5.29 -5.91
N HIS A 42 -5.94 4.11 -5.74
CA HIS A 42 -7.39 3.91 -5.88
C HIS A 42 -8.16 4.68 -4.81
N ALA A 43 -7.79 4.52 -3.52
CA ALA A 43 -8.43 5.24 -2.43
C ALA A 43 -8.31 6.77 -2.57
N LYS A 44 -7.18 7.24 -3.11
CA LYS A 44 -7.01 8.67 -3.43
C LYS A 44 -7.98 9.12 -4.51
N ARG A 45 -8.25 8.34 -5.56
CA ARG A 45 -9.21 8.72 -6.61
C ARG A 45 -10.64 8.74 -6.10
N GLU A 46 -11.03 7.74 -5.31
CA GLU A 46 -12.42 7.54 -4.90
C GLU A 46 -12.83 8.39 -3.68
N PHE A 47 -11.93 8.52 -2.70
CA PHE A 47 -12.19 9.16 -1.42
C PHE A 47 -11.48 10.51 -1.23
N SER A 48 -10.79 11.02 -2.26
CA SER A 48 -10.21 12.37 -2.21
C SER A 48 -11.28 13.39 -1.82
N ARG A 49 -10.90 14.31 -0.92
CA ARG A 49 -11.76 15.34 -0.32
C ARG A 49 -12.93 14.82 0.56
N LYS A 50 -13.19 13.50 0.59
CA LYS A 50 -14.23 12.86 1.42
C LYS A 50 -13.68 12.27 2.72
N LEU A 51 -12.44 11.77 2.68
CA LEU A 51 -11.73 11.23 3.85
C LEU A 51 -10.38 11.92 4.03
N LYS A 52 -9.95 12.05 5.29
CA LYS A 52 -8.61 12.53 5.62
C LYS A 52 -7.58 11.50 5.17
N THR A 53 -6.49 11.95 4.54
CA THR A 53 -5.41 11.06 4.07
C THR A 53 -4.83 10.17 5.18
N ARG A 54 -4.77 10.68 6.42
CA ARG A 54 -4.34 9.91 7.58
C ARG A 54 -5.25 8.69 7.85
N ASP A 55 -6.56 8.87 7.78
CA ASP A 55 -7.54 7.79 7.99
C ASP A 55 -7.42 6.73 6.89
N VAL A 56 -7.20 7.17 5.65
CA VAL A 56 -6.97 6.28 4.50
C VAL A 56 -5.72 5.41 4.72
N ILE A 57 -4.59 6.04 5.07
CA ILE A 57 -3.33 5.34 5.30
C ILE A 57 -3.42 4.39 6.49
N TYR A 58 -4.11 4.80 7.56
CA TYR A 58 -4.33 3.97 8.73
C TYR A 58 -5.10 2.69 8.39
N GLU A 59 -6.21 2.79 7.64
CA GLU A 59 -6.98 1.60 7.29
C GLU A 59 -6.30 0.69 6.28
N ILE A 60 -5.55 1.25 5.32
CA ILE A 60 -4.69 0.43 4.45
C ILE A 60 -3.68 -0.34 5.30
N GLY A 61 -2.98 0.32 6.23
CA GLY A 61 -2.03 -0.35 7.12
C GLY A 61 -2.67 -1.45 7.95
N LYS A 62 -3.84 -1.18 8.53
CA LYS A 62 -4.60 -2.14 9.32
C LYS A 62 -5.01 -3.38 8.52
N VAL A 63 -5.57 -3.19 7.32
CA VAL A 63 -6.03 -4.32 6.50
C VAL A 63 -4.86 -5.16 6.00
N PHE A 64 -3.77 -4.53 5.56
CA PHE A 64 -2.58 -5.24 5.09
C PHE A 64 -1.69 -5.79 6.22
N GLY A 65 -1.98 -5.50 7.49
CA GLY A 65 -1.18 -5.95 8.62
C GLY A 65 0.20 -5.29 8.68
N VAL A 66 0.32 -4.04 8.24
CA VAL A 66 1.60 -3.31 8.17
C VAL A 66 1.52 -1.96 8.87
N SER A 67 2.68 -1.44 9.28
CA SER A 67 2.77 -0.10 9.86
C SER A 67 2.36 0.99 8.85
N THR A 68 1.85 2.12 9.35
CA THR A 68 1.60 3.31 8.51
C THR A 68 2.85 3.79 7.78
N GLN A 69 4.03 3.62 8.39
CA GLN A 69 5.31 3.94 7.77
C GLN A 69 5.60 3.05 6.55
N THR A 70 5.26 1.76 6.62
CA THR A 70 5.35 0.83 5.48
C THR A 70 4.45 1.29 4.33
N VAL A 71 3.23 1.73 4.64
CA VAL A 71 2.27 2.27 3.66
C VAL A 71 2.82 3.54 2.98
N TYR A 72 3.46 4.45 3.71
CA TYR A 72 4.13 5.60 3.10
C TYR A 72 5.31 5.21 2.20
N ARG A 73 6.06 4.18 2.60
CA ARG A 73 7.23 3.70 1.85
C ARG A 73 6.86 2.92 0.60
N ALA A 74 5.67 2.32 0.54
CA ALA A 74 5.19 1.56 -0.63
C ALA A 74 5.32 2.38 -1.92
N LYS A 75 4.83 3.62 -1.92
CA LYS A 75 4.97 4.53 -3.06
C LYS A 75 6.41 4.74 -3.51
N ALA A 76 7.34 4.92 -2.57
CA ALA A 76 8.74 5.12 -2.90
C ALA A 76 9.39 3.83 -3.43
N ALA A 77 9.10 2.69 -2.80
CA ALA A 77 9.61 1.39 -3.18
C ALA A 77 9.16 0.98 -4.59
N VAL A 78 7.86 1.08 -4.88
CA VAL A 78 7.28 0.74 -6.19
C VAL A 78 7.82 1.65 -7.29
N ARG A 79 7.89 2.97 -7.02
CA ARG A 79 8.37 3.93 -8.02
C ARG A 79 9.83 3.69 -8.38
N SER A 80 10.69 3.40 -7.41
CA SER A 80 12.09 3.04 -7.66
C SER A 80 12.26 1.74 -8.42
N CYS A 81 11.45 0.71 -8.14
CA CYS A 81 11.49 -0.53 -8.91
C CYS A 81 11.02 -0.34 -10.36
N ARG A 82 10.05 0.56 -10.63
CA ARG A 82 9.54 0.84 -11.98
C ARG A 82 10.47 1.76 -12.79
N THR A 83 11.17 2.70 -12.16
CA THR A 83 12.02 3.69 -12.87
C THR A 83 13.51 3.33 -12.90
N GLY A 84 13.94 2.29 -12.17
CA GLY A 84 15.36 1.94 -12.01
C GLY A 84 16.16 2.95 -11.18
N LEU A 85 15.53 4.02 -10.69
CA LEU A 85 16.18 5.07 -9.92
C LEU A 85 16.26 4.69 -8.43
N PRO A 86 17.39 4.97 -7.75
CA PRO A 86 17.52 4.69 -6.34
C PRO A 86 16.43 5.43 -5.54
N PRO A 87 15.82 4.78 -4.53
CA PRO A 87 14.84 5.45 -3.70
C PRO A 87 15.45 6.65 -2.98
N LYS A 88 14.66 7.71 -2.78
CA LYS A 88 15.04 8.82 -1.89
C LYS A 88 15.50 8.26 -0.54
N LYS A 89 16.46 8.92 0.12
CA LYS A 89 17.24 8.44 1.29
C LYS A 89 16.42 7.69 2.37
N TYR A 90 15.17 8.06 2.59
CA TYR A 90 14.22 7.46 3.54
C TYR A 90 13.55 6.13 3.11
N ALA A 91 13.73 5.69 1.86
CA ALA A 91 13.18 4.45 1.30
C ALA A 91 14.26 3.38 1.01
N ILE A 92 15.54 3.71 1.25
CA ILE A 92 16.70 2.84 0.95
C ILE A 92 16.59 1.48 1.68
N ARG A 93 16.27 1.46 2.98
CA ARG A 93 16.21 0.20 3.76
C ARG A 93 15.14 -0.77 3.25
N THR A 94 14.01 -0.25 2.76
CA THR A 94 12.93 -1.05 2.17
C THR A 94 13.32 -1.58 0.78
N TYR A 95 13.98 -0.76 -0.03
CA TYR A 95 14.45 -1.15 -1.36
C TYR A 95 15.59 -2.17 -1.33
N SER A 96 16.56 -2.03 -0.42
CA SER A 96 17.63 -3.03 -0.26
C SER A 96 17.04 -4.40 0.04
N ASN A 97 16.05 -4.50 0.94
CA ASN A 97 15.38 -5.77 1.23
C ASN A 97 14.60 -6.32 0.01
N LEU A 98 14.04 -5.46 -0.84
CA LEU A 98 13.35 -5.87 -2.07
C LEU A 98 14.31 -6.35 -3.16
N LYS A 99 15.42 -5.65 -3.37
CA LYS A 99 16.45 -6.02 -4.35
C LYS A 99 17.12 -7.35 -3.98
N HIS A 100 17.30 -7.61 -2.68
CA HIS A 100 17.91 -8.86 -2.20
C HIS A 100 16.92 -10.04 -2.12
N ASN A 101 15.61 -9.82 -1.95
CA ASN A 101 14.61 -10.90 -1.97
C ASN A 101 14.29 -11.45 -3.36
N LYS A 102 14.72 -10.81 -4.45
CA LYS A 102 14.66 -11.41 -5.80
C LYS A 102 15.57 -12.65 -5.97
N LYS A 103 16.46 -12.93 -5.02
CA LYS A 103 17.45 -14.03 -5.09
C LYS A 103 17.21 -15.17 -4.09
N ARG A 104 16.09 -15.20 -3.36
CA ARG A 104 15.72 -16.35 -2.51
C ARG A 104 14.46 -17.03 -3.05
N SER A 105 14.56 -17.55 -4.27
CA SER A 105 13.82 -18.77 -4.61
C SER A 105 14.69 -19.92 -4.14
N ILE A 106 14.13 -20.77 -3.27
CA ILE A 106 14.68 -22.08 -2.93
C ILE A 106 14.57 -22.97 -4.17
#